data_AF-A0A962T4X9-F1
#
_entry.id   AF-A0A962T4X9-F1
#
_cell.length_a   1.000
_cell.length_b   1.000
_cell.length_c   1.000
_cell.angle_alpha   90.00
_cell.angle_beta   90.00
_cell.angle_gamma   90.00
#
_symmetry.space_group_name_H-M   'P 1'
#
loop_
_entity.id
_entity.type
_entity.pdbx_description
1 polymer ?
#
loop_
_entity_poly.entity_id
_entity_poly.type
_entity_poly.pdbx_seq_one_letter_code
_entity_poly.pdbx_strand_id
1 'polypeptide(L)'
;ANDLENIALLEKTPNSIGTTNLGLIQGQERKLRILPLNGAPPTLAAMTQGDYPYFKTLYIARGPTLSPEAQGFLEFMLSASGREILDRTGYAPVPPQR
;
A
#
# COMPACT_ATOMS: atom_id res chain seq x y z
N ALA A 1 1.69 -15.04 10.46
CA ALA A 1 0.45 -14.35 10.10
C ALA A 1 0.73 -13.45 8.90
N ASN A 2 -0.14 -13.44 7.90
CA ASN A 2 -0.08 -12.44 6.82
C ASN A 2 -0.79 -11.14 7.25
N ASP A 3 -0.71 -10.07 6.45
CA ASP A 3 -1.29 -8.76 6.82
C ASP A 3 -2.82 -8.81 7.03
N LEU A 4 -3.55 -9.68 6.32
CA LEU A 4 -5.01 -9.85 6.46
C LEU A 4 -5.38 -10.55 7.79
N GLU A 5 -4.63 -11.59 8.16
CA GLU A 5 -4.78 -12.23 9.46
C GLU A 5 -4.42 -11.27 10.59
N ASN A 6 -3.38 -10.45 10.40
CA ASN A 6 -2.94 -9.50 11.40
C ASN A 6 -4.03 -8.45 11.72
N ILE A 7 -4.64 -7.83 10.71
CA ILE A 7 -5.73 -6.87 10.96
C ILE A 7 -6.96 -7.54 11.59
N ALA A 8 -7.27 -8.79 11.24
CA ALA A 8 -8.37 -9.53 11.83
C ALA A 8 -8.12 -9.89 13.30
N LEU A 9 -6.87 -10.19 13.67
CA LEU A 9 -6.47 -10.41 15.06
C LEU A 9 -6.53 -9.12 15.87
N LEU A 10 -6.03 -8.00 15.32
CA LEU A 10 -6.10 -6.69 15.97
C LEU A 10 -7.54 -6.29 16.31
N GLU A 11 -8.51 -6.56 15.43
CA GLU A 11 -9.92 -6.26 15.68
C GLU A 11 -10.54 -7.12 16.80
N LYS A 12 -10.05 -8.35 16.97
CA LYS A 12 -10.63 -9.34 17.91
C LYS A 12 -9.91 -9.43 19.24
N THR A 13 -8.75 -8.81 19.37
CA THR A 13 -7.93 -8.83 20.58
C THR A 13 -7.99 -7.48 21.29
N PRO A 14 -8.77 -7.36 22.39
CA PRO A 14 -8.82 -6.12 23.17
C PRO A 14 -7.43 -5.69 23.63
N ASN A 15 -7.19 -4.37 23.63
CA ASN A 15 -5.93 -3.75 24.05
C ASN A 15 -4.69 -4.17 23.23
N SER A 16 -4.89 -4.75 22.04
CA SER A 16 -3.78 -5.06 21.13
C SER A 16 -3.24 -3.83 20.42
N ILE A 17 -1.97 -3.90 20.02
CA ILE A 17 -1.30 -2.94 19.12
C ILE A 17 -0.53 -3.73 18.07
N GLY A 18 -0.53 -3.24 16.84
CA GLY A 18 0.21 -3.86 15.74
C GLY A 18 0.26 -2.96 14.52
N THR A 19 0.90 -3.47 13.48
CA THR A 19 1.17 -2.72 12.25
C THR A 19 0.36 -3.26 11.07
N THR A 20 -0.04 -2.40 10.15
CA THR A 20 -0.59 -2.80 8.85
C THR A 20 -0.13 -1.78 7.79
N ASN A 21 -0.64 -1.90 6.57
CA ASN A 21 -0.35 -0.96 5.49
C ASN A 21 -1.59 -0.10 5.14
N LEU A 22 -1.34 1.08 4.58
CA LEU A 22 -2.38 2.07 4.26
C LEU A 22 -3.44 1.51 3.30
N GLY A 23 -3.03 0.69 2.32
CA GLY A 23 -3.96 0.12 1.35
C GLY A 23 -4.98 -0.84 1.96
N LEU A 24 -4.61 -1.60 3.01
CA LEU A 24 -5.57 -2.43 3.74
C LEU A 24 -6.56 -1.61 4.57
N ILE A 25 -6.13 -0.47 5.11
CA ILE A 25 -7.00 0.43 5.86
C ILE A 25 -7.98 1.16 4.94
N GLN A 26 -7.55 1.56 3.75
CA GLN A 26 -8.42 2.24 2.78
C GLN A 26 -9.34 1.29 2.01
N GLY A 27 -8.85 0.10 1.68
CA GLY A 27 -9.61 -0.88 0.89
C GLY A 27 -10.61 -1.71 1.69
N GLN A 28 -10.64 -1.58 3.03
CA GLN A 28 -11.49 -2.39 3.89
C GLN A 28 -12.04 -1.54 5.03
N GLU A 29 -13.35 -1.64 5.24
CA GLU A 29 -14.00 -1.01 6.40
C GLU A 29 -13.63 -1.79 7.67
N ARG A 30 -12.57 -1.34 8.34
CA ARG A 30 -12.05 -1.95 9.58
C ARG A 30 -12.41 -1.11 10.80
N LYS A 31 -12.73 -1.78 11.90
CA LYS A 31 -13.00 -1.17 13.21
C LYS A 31 -11.71 -1.01 14.01
N LEU A 32 -10.65 -0.52 13.35
CA LEU A 32 -9.35 -0.29 13.96
C LEU A 32 -9.12 1.21 14.16
N ARG A 33 -8.56 1.59 15.31
CA ARG A 33 -8.11 2.95 15.54
C ARG A 33 -6.72 3.13 14.97
N ILE A 34 -6.60 4.00 13.97
CA ILE A 34 -5.31 4.37 13.38
C ILE A 34 -4.63 5.40 14.27
N LEU A 35 -3.37 5.14 14.61
CA LEU A 35 -2.56 6.02 15.45
C LEU A 35 -1.60 6.85 14.56
N PRO A 36 -1.60 8.19 14.68
CA PRO A 36 -0.56 9.00 14.06
C PRO A 36 0.78 8.79 14.77
N LEU A 37 1.87 8.98 14.03
CA LEU A 37 3.23 8.90 14.56
C LEU A 37 3.79 10.30 14.72
N ASN A 38 4.13 10.69 15.95
CA ASN A 38 4.57 12.06 16.28
C ASN A 38 3.62 13.15 15.75
N GLY A 39 2.32 12.85 15.71
CA GLY A 39 1.29 13.76 15.17
C GLY A 39 1.07 13.65 13.66
N ALA A 40 1.94 12.97 12.91
CA ALA A 40 1.78 12.76 11.48
C ALA A 40 0.83 11.58 11.17
N PRO A 41 -0.25 11.78 10.39
CA PRO A 41 -1.15 10.69 10.00
C PRO A 41 -0.54 9.85 8.86
N PRO A 42 -0.86 8.54 8.78
CA PRO A 42 -0.42 7.68 7.67
C PRO A 42 -1.23 7.98 6.40
N THR A 43 -0.84 9.00 5.64
CA THR A 43 -1.46 9.33 4.34
C THR A 43 -0.42 9.37 3.23
N LEU A 44 -0.85 9.21 1.97
CA LEU A 44 0.05 9.36 0.82
C LEU A 44 0.69 10.75 0.76
N ALA A 45 -0.06 11.80 1.14
CA ALA A 45 0.44 13.17 1.20
C ALA A 45 1.56 13.31 2.25
N ALA A 46 1.32 12.86 3.49
CA ALA A 46 2.30 12.92 4.57
C ALA A 46 3.56 12.08 4.26
N MET A 47 3.39 10.92 3.62
CA MET A 47 4.52 10.12 3.15
C MET A 47 5.33 10.86 2.08
N THR A 48 4.67 11.46 1.08
CA THR A 48 5.34 12.17 -0.03
C THR A 48 6.04 13.45 0.44
N GLN A 49 5.51 14.11 1.47
CA GLN A 49 6.11 15.29 2.10
C GLN A 49 7.26 14.94 3.07
N GLY A 50 7.39 13.67 3.46
CA GLY A 50 8.41 13.20 4.40
C GLY A 50 8.00 13.27 5.88
N ASP A 51 6.79 13.73 6.18
CA ASP A 51 6.25 13.83 7.54
C ASP A 51 5.92 12.45 8.13
N TYR A 52 5.62 11.46 7.28
CA TYR A 52 5.40 10.08 7.68
C TYR A 52 6.55 9.17 7.21
N PRO A 53 7.44 8.71 8.12
CA PRO A 53 8.72 8.10 7.73
C PRO A 53 8.63 6.62 7.33
N TYR A 54 7.51 5.94 7.61
CA TYR A 54 7.39 4.50 7.37
C TYR A 54 6.62 4.19 6.09
N PHE A 55 7.37 3.79 5.08
CA PHE A 55 6.85 3.25 3.83
C PHE A 55 7.77 2.12 3.34
N LYS A 56 7.29 1.35 2.37
CA LYS A 56 8.09 0.34 1.67
C LYS A 56 7.81 0.42 0.19
N THR A 57 8.85 0.23 -0.62
CA THR A 57 8.69 0.13 -2.07
C THR A 57 8.29 -1.28 -2.44
N LEU A 58 7.22 -1.41 -3.24
CA LEU A 58 6.82 -2.68 -3.84
C LEU A 58 7.40 -2.77 -5.24
N TYR A 59 8.07 -3.88 -5.52
CA TYR A 59 8.70 -4.14 -6.82
C TYR A 59 8.00 -5.29 -7.52
N ILE A 60 7.94 -5.20 -8.85
CA ILE A 60 7.57 -6.32 -9.71
C ILE A 60 8.87 -6.99 -10.15
N ALA A 61 9.08 -8.23 -9.73
CA ALA A 61 10.17 -9.06 -10.23
C ALA A 61 9.70 -9.80 -11.50
N ARG A 62 10.52 -9.77 -12.55
CA ARG A 62 10.26 -10.53 -13.78
C ARG A 62 11.50 -11.24 -14.29
N GLY A 63 11.28 -12.31 -15.05
CA GLY A 63 12.32 -12.93 -15.86
C GLY A 63 12.69 -12.06 -17.08
N PRO A 64 13.74 -12.45 -17.81
CA PRO A 64 14.17 -11.74 -19.02
C PRO A 64 13.08 -11.70 -20.10
N THR A 65 12.28 -12.77 -20.16
CA THR A 65 11.17 -12.94 -21.12
C THR A 65 9.83 -12.96 -20.38
N LEU A 66 8.83 -12.27 -20.94
CA LEU A 66 7.44 -12.29 -20.48
C LEU A 66 6.55 -12.96 -21.52
N SER A 67 5.50 -13.65 -21.08
CA SER A 67 4.40 -14.02 -21.99
C SER A 67 3.66 -12.75 -22.43
N PRO A 68 2.90 -12.79 -23.55
CA PRO A 68 2.08 -11.66 -23.98
C PRO A 68 1.14 -11.15 -22.88
N GLU A 69 0.54 -12.04 -22.09
CA GLU A 69 -0.37 -11.69 -21.00
C GLU A 69 0.36 -11.00 -19.84
N ALA A 70 1.54 -11.50 -19.47
CA ALA A 70 2.33 -10.88 -18.41
C ALA A 70 2.87 -9.51 -18.82
N GLN A 71 3.23 -9.34 -20.10
CA GLN A 71 3.61 -8.05 -20.67
C GLN A 71 2.41 -7.08 -20.64
N GLY A 72 1.23 -7.53 -21.08
CA GLY A 72 0.01 -6.71 -21.04
C GLY A 72 -0.38 -6.31 -19.61
N PHE A 73 -0.20 -7.18 -18.63
CA PHE A 73 -0.43 -6.84 -17.22
C PHE A 73 0.55 -5.78 -16.71
N LEU A 74 1.84 -5.91 -17.05
CA LEU A 74 2.85 -4.91 -16.69
C LEU A 74 2.53 -3.54 -17.34
N GLU A 75 2.14 -3.52 -18.61
CA GLU A 75 1.71 -2.31 -19.31
C GLU A 75 0.48 -1.67 -18.66
N PHE A 76 -0.50 -2.49 -18.28
CA PHE A 76 -1.67 -2.02 -17.54
C PHE A 76 -1.28 -1.38 -16.19
N MET A 77 -0.44 -2.03 -15.39
CA MET A 77 0.01 -1.48 -14.10
C MET A 77 0.72 -0.13 -14.26
N LEU A 78 1.45 0.06 -15.36
CA LEU A 78 2.20 1.29 -15.65
C LEU A 78 1.37 2.38 -16.34
N SER A 79 0.20 2.02 -16.88
CA SER A 79 -0.71 2.93 -17.58
C SER A 79 -1.34 3.99 -16.67
N ALA A 80 -1.99 4.99 -17.26
CA ALA A 80 -2.70 6.03 -16.50
C ALA A 80 -3.79 5.44 -15.59
N SER A 81 -4.56 4.46 -16.06
CA SER A 81 -5.61 3.82 -15.27
C SER A 81 -5.03 2.96 -14.14
N GLY A 82 -3.92 2.26 -14.39
CA GLY A 82 -3.18 1.50 -13.36
C GLY A 82 -2.68 2.41 -12.24
N ARG A 83 -2.10 3.57 -12.61
CA ARG A 83 -1.63 4.57 -11.63
C ARG A 83 -2.76 5.18 -10.82
N GLU A 84 -3.90 5.43 -11.44
CA GLU A 84 -5.08 5.94 -10.74
C GLU A 84 -5.66 4.92 -9.74
N ILE A 85 -5.61 3.62 -10.08
CA ILE A 85 -5.97 2.54 -9.14
C ILE A 85 -5.04 2.55 -7.93
N LEU A 86 -3.73 2.69 -8.13
CA LEU A 86 -2.77 2.74 -7.02
C LEU A 86 -3.04 3.92 -6.09
N ASP A 87 -3.21 5.13 -6.66
CA ASP A 87 -3.44 6.35 -5.89
C ASP A 87 -4.70 6.25 -5.01
N ARG A 88 -5.83 5.81 -5.60
CA ARG A 88 -7.09 5.67 -4.86
C ARG A 88 -7.08 4.57 -3.80
N THR A 89 -6.12 3.65 -3.86
CA THR A 89 -6.00 2.51 -2.94
C THR A 89 -4.85 2.65 -1.95
N GLY A 90 -4.27 3.86 -1.81
CA GLY A 90 -3.29 4.14 -0.78
C GLY A 90 -1.86 3.72 -1.14
N TYR A 91 -1.56 3.64 -2.44
CA TYR A 91 -0.23 3.39 -2.98
C TYR A 91 0.22 4.54 -3.87
N ALA A 92 1.41 5.08 -3.61
CA ALA A 92 2.02 6.06 -4.50
C ALA A 92 2.59 5.37 -5.74
N PRO A 93 2.22 5.78 -6.97
CA PRO A 93 2.92 5.35 -8.17
C PRO A 93 4.37 5.80 -8.14
N VAL A 94 5.30 4.91 -8.50
CA VAL A 94 6.71 5.28 -8.60
C VAL A 94 6.90 6.16 -9.85
N PRO A 95 7.61 7.30 -9.76
CA PRO A 95 7.99 8.05 -10.95
C PRO A 95 8.77 7.14 -11.92
N PRO A 96 8.69 7.37 -13.25
CA PRO A 96 9.49 6.64 -14.21
C PRO A 96 10.96 6.69 -13.79
N GLN A 97 11.59 5.53 -13.65
CA GLN A 97 13.03 5.43 -13.43
C GLN A 97 13.70 5.96 -14.71
N ARG A 98 14.54 6.98 -14.58
CA ARG A 98 15.34 7.53 -15.68
C ARG A 98 16.44 6.56 -16.08
#